data_AF-A0A221W4A9-F1
#
_entry.id   AF-A0A221W4A9-F1
#
_cell.length_a   1.000
_cell.length_b   1.000
_cell.length_c   1.000
_cell.angle_alpha   90.00
_cell.angle_beta   90.00
_cell.angle_gamma   90.00
#
_symmetry.space_group_name_H-M   'P 1'
#
loop_
_entity.id
_entity.type
_entity.pdbx_description
1 polymer ?
#
loop_
_entity_poly.entity_id
_entity_poly.type
_entity_poly.pdbx_seq_one_letter_code
_entity_poly.pdbx_strand_id
1 'polypeptide(L)'
;MPRPAPDAREILDVTQASVLRHGVAKASTNHIARAAGVSKVLLHLCFASRDALLDALIGPELARQPHVVRDAVLADDRGPAVTGTPPRRCVTIRCCGC
;
A
#
# COMPACT_ATOMS: atom_id res chain seq x y z
N MET A 1 -17.93 23.11 -20.50
CA MET A 1 -18.54 22.38 -19.38
C MET A 1 -17.47 22.17 -18.31
N PRO A 2 -17.63 22.69 -17.08
CA PRO A 2 -16.72 22.36 -15.97
C PRO A 2 -16.89 20.88 -15.64
N ARG A 3 -15.79 20.13 -15.50
CA ARG A 3 -15.84 18.75 -15.01
C ARG A 3 -16.33 18.79 -13.55
N PRO A 4 -17.30 17.96 -13.14
CA PRO A 4 -17.67 17.82 -11.74
C PRO A 4 -16.43 17.44 -10.92
N ALA A 5 -16.38 17.88 -9.65
CA ALA A 5 -15.24 17.58 -8.80
C ALA A 5 -15.01 16.06 -8.75
N PRO A 6 -13.79 15.58 -8.99
CA PRO A 6 -13.49 14.16 -8.96
C PRO A 6 -13.77 13.62 -7.56
N ASP A 7 -14.35 12.43 -7.51
CA ASP A 7 -14.64 11.75 -6.25
C ASP A 7 -13.37 11.10 -5.66
N ALA A 8 -13.47 10.60 -4.43
CA ALA A 8 -12.33 9.98 -3.75
C ALA A 8 -11.76 8.78 -4.49
N ARG A 9 -12.58 8.06 -5.28
CA ARG A 9 -12.15 6.88 -6.03
C ARG A 9 -11.32 7.26 -7.24
N GLU A 10 -11.71 8.31 -7.95
CA GLU A 10 -10.94 8.83 -9.08
C GLU A 10 -9.57 9.38 -8.64
N ILE A 11 -9.50 10.01 -7.46
CA ILE A 11 -8.24 10.43 -6.86
C ILE A 11 -7.33 9.21 -6.59
N LEU A 12 -7.90 8.10 -6.12
CA LEU A 12 -7.15 6.86 -5.87
C LEU A 12 -6.66 6.21 -7.18
N ASP A 13 -7.46 6.20 -8.25
CA ASP A 13 -7.03 5.68 -9.56
C ASP A 13 -5.83 6.46 -10.13
N VAL A 14 -5.88 7.79 -10.03
CA VAL A 14 -4.76 8.65 -10.44
C VAL A 14 -3.53 8.42 -9.55
N THR A 15 -3.74 8.24 -8.26
CA THR A 15 -2.68 7.92 -7.30
C THR A 15 -2.02 6.59 -7.66
N GLN A 16 -2.81 5.55 -7.95
CA GLN A 16 -2.32 4.24 -8.38
C GLN A 16 -1.46 4.34 -9.64
N ALA A 17 -1.96 5.03 -10.67
CA ALA A 17 -1.21 5.22 -11.91
C ALA A 17 0.12 5.96 -11.68
N SER A 18 0.12 6.96 -10.80
CA SER A 18 1.33 7.70 -10.44
C SER A 18 2.33 6.83 -9.69
N VAL A 19 1.87 6.02 -8.73
CA VAL A 19 2.71 5.11 -7.96
C VAL A 19 3.32 4.04 -8.86
N LEU A 20 2.54 3.46 -9.76
CA LEU A 20 3.01 2.43 -10.69
C LEU A 20 4.05 2.96 -11.69
N ARG A 21 3.92 4.21 -12.15
CA ARG A 21 4.84 4.82 -13.13
C ARG A 21 6.10 5.40 -12.53
N HIS A 22 6.02 5.99 -11.33
CA HIS A 22 7.10 6.80 -10.78
C HIS A 22 7.64 6.27 -9.44
N GLY A 23 7.02 5.22 -8.90
CA GLY A 23 7.31 4.70 -7.57
C GLY A 23 6.70 5.55 -6.45
N VAL A 24 6.58 4.94 -5.27
CA VAL A 24 5.95 5.55 -4.09
C VAL A 24 6.62 6.87 -3.70
N ALA A 25 7.96 6.92 -3.71
CA ALA A 25 8.71 8.11 -3.29
C ALA A 25 8.40 9.38 -4.12
N LYS A 26 8.06 9.22 -5.41
CA LYS A 26 7.72 10.35 -6.30
C LYS A 26 6.24 10.71 -6.31
N ALA A 27 5.37 9.86 -5.75
CA ALA A 27 3.95 10.14 -5.59
C ALA A 27 3.74 11.12 -4.41
N SER A 28 3.92 12.42 -4.69
CA SER A 28 3.63 13.49 -3.74
C SER A 28 2.18 13.96 -3.86
N THR A 29 1.60 14.46 -2.77
CA THR A 29 0.24 15.04 -2.75
C THR A 29 0.08 16.20 -3.75
N ASN A 30 1.12 16.99 -3.97
CA ASN A 30 1.10 18.05 -5.01
C ASN A 30 0.99 17.47 -6.42
N HIS A 31 1.77 16.43 -6.72
CA HIS A 31 1.75 15.79 -8.03
C HIS A 31 0.38 15.13 -8.28
N ILE A 32 -0.15 14.44 -7.27
CA ILE A 32 -1.45 13.77 -7.33
C ILE A 32 -2.59 14.78 -7.47
N ALA A 33 -2.58 15.87 -6.70
CA ALA A 33 -3.59 16.93 -6.82
C ALA A 33 -3.62 17.50 -8.24
N ARG A 34 -2.45 17.77 -8.82
CA ARG A 34 -2.31 18.26 -10.19
C ARG A 34 -2.80 17.24 -11.21
N ALA A 35 -2.45 15.96 -11.03
CA ALA A 35 -2.85 14.89 -11.94
C ALA A 35 -4.35 14.59 -11.88
N ALA A 36 -4.96 14.69 -10.69
CA ALA A 36 -6.40 14.50 -10.48
C ALA A 36 -7.23 15.76 -10.79
N GLY A 37 -6.59 16.90 -11.07
CA GLY A 37 -7.29 18.16 -11.34
C GLY A 37 -8.01 18.74 -10.12
N VAL A 38 -7.56 18.41 -8.90
CA VAL A 38 -8.11 18.92 -7.64
C VAL A 38 -7.23 19.99 -7.03
N SER A 39 -7.85 20.86 -6.23
CA SER A 39 -7.08 21.73 -5.36
C SER A 39 -6.38 20.90 -4.27
N LYS A 40 -5.21 21.38 -3.82
CA LYS A 40 -4.50 20.75 -2.70
C LYS A 40 -5.34 20.72 -1.43
N VAL A 41 -6.17 21.74 -1.21
CA VAL A 41 -7.10 21.84 -0.06
C VAL A 41 -8.13 20.72 -0.13
N LEU A 42 -8.74 20.47 -1.29
CA LEU A 42 -9.70 19.38 -1.48
C LEU A 42 -9.04 18.02 -1.23
N LEU A 43 -7.82 17.82 -1.74
CA LEU A 43 -7.07 16.59 -1.49
C LEU A 43 -6.84 16.37 0.01
N HIS A 44 -6.47 17.41 0.76
CA HIS A 44 -6.27 17.33 2.21
C HIS A 44 -7.57 17.16 3.01
N LEU A 45 -8.71 17.61 2.47
CA LEU A 45 -10.03 17.34 3.05
C LEU A 45 -10.43 15.86 2.90
N CYS A 46 -10.11 15.26 1.74
CA CYS A 46 -10.37 13.84 1.49
C CYS A 46 -9.37 12.92 2.21
N PHE A 47 -8.10 13.34 2.30
CA PHE A 47 -7.01 12.54 2.87
C PHE A 47 -6.13 13.39 3.76
N ALA A 48 -6.12 13.09 5.06
CA ALA A 48 -5.42 13.88 6.07
C ALA A 48 -3.90 13.95 5.83
N SER A 49 -3.30 12.93 5.21
CA SER A 49 -1.88 12.88 4.92
C SER A 49 -1.57 12.08 3.65
N ARG A 50 -0.32 12.18 3.18
CA ARG A 50 0.19 11.33 2.09
C ARG A 50 0.11 9.86 2.45
N ASP A 51 0.43 9.52 3.70
CA ASP A 51 0.40 8.13 4.16
C ASP A 51 -1.04 7.62 4.24
N ALA A 52 -1.99 8.44 4.73
CA ALA A 52 -3.42 8.09 4.70
C ALA A 52 -3.96 7.86 3.27
N LEU A 53 -3.45 8.60 2.28
CA LEU A 53 -3.79 8.37 0.88
C LEU A 53 -3.22 7.05 0.35
N LEU A 54 -1.99 6.71 0.73
CA LEU A 54 -1.36 5.43 0.35
C LEU A 54 -2.03 4.25 1.08
N ASP A 55 -2.41 4.42 2.34
CA ASP A 55 -3.14 3.42 3.12
C ASP A 55 -4.53 3.19 2.53
N ALA A 56 -5.23 4.25 2.10
CA ALA A 56 -6.51 4.13 1.41
C ALA A 56 -6.39 3.45 0.04
N LEU A 57 -5.24 3.58 -0.63
CA LEU A 57 -4.94 2.88 -1.88
C LEU A 57 -4.64 1.40 -1.65
N ILE A 58 -3.80 1.09 -0.66
CA ILE A 58 -3.26 -0.25 -0.44
C ILE A 58 -4.21 -1.12 0.39
N GLY A 59 -4.88 -0.54 1.40
CA GLY A 59 -5.74 -1.25 2.34
C GLY A 59 -6.81 -2.14 1.67
N PRO A 60 -7.59 -1.61 0.71
CA PRO A 60 -8.57 -2.43 -0.02
C PRO A 60 -7.94 -3.56 -0.86
N GLU A 61 -6.77 -3.32 -1.44
CA GLU A 61 -6.06 -4.34 -2.24
C GLU A 61 -5.48 -5.43 -1.34
N LEU A 62 -4.88 -5.05 -0.20
CA LEU A 62 -4.39 -5.99 0.82
C LEU A 62 -5.52 -6.78 1.49
N ALA A 63 -6.74 -6.23 1.57
CA ALA A 63 -7.91 -6.95 2.05
C ALA A 63 -8.48 -7.92 1.00
N ARG A 64 -8.22 -7.69 -0.29
CA ARG A 64 -8.66 -8.54 -1.41
C ARG A 64 -7.65 -9.65 -1.77
N GLN A 65 -6.35 -9.39 -1.60
CA GLN A 65 -5.27 -10.34 -1.87
C GLN A 65 -5.25 -11.66 -1.07
N PRO A 66 -5.71 -11.77 0.20
CA PRO A 66 -5.52 -12.97 1.01
C PRO A 66 -6.46 -14.12 0.62
N HIS A 67 -7.26 -13.96 -0.43
CA HIS A 67 -8.08 -15.04 -0.98
C HIS A 67 -7.42 -15.68 -2.20
N VAL A 68 -6.97 -14.91 -3.20
CA VAL A 68 -6.41 -15.50 -4.43
C VAL A 68 -5.12 -16.28 -4.17
N VAL A 69 -4.21 -15.73 -3.35
CA VAL A 69 -2.96 -16.41 -3.00
C VAL A 69 -3.24 -17.60 -2.07
N ARG A 70 -4.16 -17.44 -1.12
CA ARG A 70 -4.53 -18.50 -0.18
C ARG A 70 -5.25 -19.65 -0.89
N ASP A 71 -6.17 -19.36 -1.78
CA ASP A 71 -6.92 -20.35 -2.54
C ASP A 71 -6.00 -21.07 -3.53
N ALA A 72 -5.04 -20.38 -4.14
CA ALA A 72 -3.99 -21.01 -4.94
C ALA A 72 -3.06 -21.92 -4.10
N VAL A 73 -2.72 -21.52 -2.87
CA VAL A 73 -1.92 -22.34 -1.93
C VAL A 73 -2.71 -23.54 -1.41
N LEU A 74 -4.01 -23.40 -1.18
CA LEU A 74 -4.89 -24.47 -0.72
C LEU A 74 -5.28 -25.45 -1.83
N ALA A 75 -5.33 -24.98 -3.08
CA ALA A 75 -5.60 -25.80 -4.26
C ALA A 75 -4.35 -26.54 -4.79
N ASP A 76 -3.16 -26.27 -4.23
CA ASP A 76 -1.95 -27.02 -4.55
C ASP A 76 -1.85 -28.28 -3.66
N ASP A 77 -2.11 -29.45 -4.24
CA ASP A 77 -2.02 -30.77 -3.56
C ASP A 77 -0.60 -31.11 -3.04
N ARG A 78 0.42 -30.30 -3.38
CA ARG A 78 1.80 -30.47 -2.87
C ARG A 78 2.03 -29.88 -1.48
N GLY A 79 1.05 -29.16 -0.94
CA GLY A 79 1.14 -28.50 0.36
C GLY A 79 2.18 -27.37 0.38
N PRO A 80 2.07 -26.40 1.30
CA PRO A 80 3.04 -25.32 1.35
C PRO A 80 4.37 -25.85 1.88
N ALA A 81 5.36 -25.96 1.00
CA ALA A 81 6.77 -26.11 1.37
C ALA A 81 7.30 -24.79 1.96
N VAL A 82 6.65 -24.29 3.02
CA VAL A 82 7.18 -23.21 3.84
C VAL A 82 8.15 -23.82 4.86
N THR A 83 9.36 -24.17 4.40
CA THR A 83 10.48 -24.35 5.31
C THR A 83 10.97 -22.99 5.80
N GLY A 84 10.13 -22.32 6.58
CA GLY A 84 10.53 -21.21 7.43
C GLY A 84 10.86 -21.75 8.82
N THR A 85 12.08 -22.23 9.02
CA THR A 85 12.63 -22.33 10.37
C THR A 85 12.68 -20.91 10.95
N PRO A 86 11.97 -20.56 12.03
CA PRO A 86 12.15 -19.26 12.65
C PRO A 86 13.61 -19.16 13.14
N PRO A 87 14.32 -18.04 12.93
CA PRO A 87 15.63 -17.90 13.52
C PRO A 87 15.48 -17.96 15.04
N ARG A 88 16.05 -19.01 15.65
CA ARG A 88 16.32 -19.04 17.09
C ARG A 88 17.32 -17.93 17.40
N ARG A 89 16.84 -16.70 17.62
CA ARG A 89 17.68 -15.67 18.21
C ARG A 89 17.75 -15.91 19.72
N CYS A 90 18.92 -16.44 20.07
CA CYS A 90 19.52 -16.55 21.38
C CYS A 90 19.10 -15.38 22.28
N VAL A 91 18.36 -15.68 23.36
CA VAL A 91 18.21 -14.79 24.50
C VAL A 91 19.61 -14.57 25.08
N THR A 92 20.09 -13.35 24.88
CA THR A 92 21.16 -12.64 25.60
C THR A 92 22.27 -13.47 26.24
N ILE A 93 23.40 -13.44 25.53
CA ILE A 93 24.78 -13.47 26.01
C ILE A 93 24.90 -12.88 27.43
N ARG A 94 25.15 -13.74 28.41
CA ARG A 94 25.93 -13.38 29.61
C ARG A 94 26.91 -14.52 29.87
N CYS A 95 28.03 -14.48 29.16
CA CYS A 95 29.28 -15.15 29.52
C CYS A 95 30.35 -14.72 28.51
N CYS A 96 31.10 -13.66 28.85
CA CYS A 96 32.54 -13.52 28.62
C CYS A 96 33.01 -12.12 29.06
N GLY A 97 33.76 -12.08 30.15
CA GLY A 97 34.92 -11.21 30.34
C GLY A 97 34.69 -9.74 30.71
N CYS A 98 34.68 -9.46 32.02
CA CYS A 98 35.56 -8.49 32.69
C CYS A 98 35.73 -8.97 34.13
#